data_AF-A0A2A4K5H6-F1
#
_entry.id   AF-A0A2A4K5H6-F1
#
_cell.length_a   1.000
_cell.length_b   1.000
_cell.length_c   1.000
_cell.angle_alpha   90.00
_cell.angle_beta   90.00
_cell.angle_gamma   90.00
#
_symmetry.space_group_name_H-M   'P 1'
#
loop_
_entity.id
_entity.type
_entity.pdbx_description
1 polymer ?
#
loop_
_entity_poly.entity_id
_entity_poly.type
_entity_poly.pdbx_seq_one_letter_code
_entity_poly.pdbx_strand_id
1 'polypeptide(L)'
;MRAVFLLAFGLTAVTAVPTKQSVIVGGSLAVISQYPSVAGLLYSTKADNFNQACVGTIVTTKSILTAAHCVYGDTAYRWRARVGSSWANSGGTVHALNSILIHPSFKITSMDYDIAILKSPVVFSNIKPASIAGANYNLPDNQVVWSAGWGAPVAGAAKTEQLRHIQASTINQYTCAARYGIFGANVTANMLCTGWLTIGGRDQCQGDSGNPVYHNSVLVGISSWGYGCANAIYPGVSTRISRLTPWIQANA
;
A
#
# COMPACT_ATOMS: atom_id res chain seq x y z
N MET A 1 -13.24 -66.63 -44.87
CA MET A 1 -13.15 -66.19 -43.46
C MET A 1 -12.83 -64.69 -43.47
N ARG A 2 -13.79 -63.83 -43.08
CA ARG A 2 -13.59 -62.38 -43.00
C ARG A 2 -13.35 -62.01 -41.54
N ALA A 3 -12.17 -61.49 -41.22
CA ALA A 3 -11.82 -61.04 -39.87
C ALA A 3 -12.37 -59.62 -39.65
N VAL A 4 -13.08 -59.42 -38.54
CA VAL A 4 -13.57 -58.11 -38.09
C VAL A 4 -12.60 -57.62 -37.01
N PHE A 5 -11.91 -56.51 -37.27
CA PHE A 5 -11.09 -55.82 -36.28
C PHE A 5 -11.96 -54.79 -35.53
N LEU A 6 -12.18 -55.02 -34.24
CA LEU A 6 -12.79 -54.04 -33.34
C LEU A 6 -11.71 -53.08 -32.83
N LEU A 7 -11.74 -51.83 -33.29
CA LEU A 7 -10.96 -50.74 -32.69
C LEU A 7 -11.63 -50.27 -31.40
N ALA A 8 -11.00 -50.54 -30.26
CA ALA A 8 -11.38 -49.95 -28.98
C ALA A 8 -10.75 -48.54 -28.87
N PHE A 9 -11.57 -47.50 -28.96
CA PHE A 9 -11.17 -46.14 -28.62
C PHE A 9 -11.15 -45.97 -27.08
N GLY A 10 -9.96 -45.98 -26.49
CA GLY A 10 -9.78 -45.61 -25.09
C GLY A 10 -9.89 -44.10 -24.92
N LEU A 11 -10.95 -43.62 -24.28
CA LEU A 11 -11.01 -42.24 -23.77
C LEU A 11 -10.06 -42.12 -22.57
N THR A 12 -8.87 -41.55 -22.78
CA THR A 12 -8.03 -41.09 -21.68
C THR A 12 -8.56 -39.73 -21.21
N ALA A 13 -9.23 -39.71 -20.06
CA ALA A 13 -9.58 -38.47 -19.38
C ALA A 13 -8.30 -37.82 -18.86
N VAL A 14 -7.85 -36.74 -19.52
CA VAL A 14 -6.76 -35.90 -19.04
C VAL A 14 -7.29 -35.09 -17.85
N THR A 15 -7.03 -35.57 -16.64
CA THR A 15 -7.27 -34.77 -15.44
C THR A 15 -6.21 -33.67 -15.41
N ALA A 16 -6.61 -32.44 -15.72
CA ALA A 16 -5.76 -31.27 -15.54
C ALA A 16 -5.43 -31.13 -14.04
N VAL A 17 -4.17 -31.36 -13.69
CA VAL A 17 -3.63 -31.02 -12.36
C VAL A 17 -3.80 -29.51 -12.19
N PRO A 18 -4.35 -29.01 -11.06
CA PRO A 18 -4.43 -27.58 -10.83
C PRO A 18 -3.00 -27.03 -10.80
N THR A 19 -2.64 -26.26 -11.81
CA THR A 19 -1.39 -25.51 -11.82
C THR A 19 -1.40 -24.59 -10.61
N LYS A 20 -0.34 -24.67 -9.80
CA LYS A 20 -0.06 -23.75 -8.68
C LYS A 20 -0.54 -22.35 -9.06
N GLN A 21 -1.59 -21.89 -8.38
CA GLN A 21 -2.13 -20.56 -8.54
C GLN A 21 -0.96 -19.59 -8.40
N SER A 22 -0.60 -18.90 -9.49
CA SER A 22 0.49 -17.93 -9.49
C SER A 22 0.19 -16.94 -8.37
N VAL A 23 1.00 -16.91 -7.32
CA VAL A 23 0.87 -15.93 -6.27
C VAL A 23 1.08 -14.59 -6.95
N ILE A 24 -0.02 -13.87 -7.20
CA ILE A 24 0.02 -12.58 -7.83
C ILE A 24 0.72 -11.66 -6.83
N VAL A 25 1.99 -11.38 -7.12
CA VAL A 25 2.68 -10.24 -6.53
C VAL A 25 1.82 -9.03 -6.90
N GLY A 26 1.42 -8.22 -5.92
CA GLY A 26 0.45 -7.13 -6.09
C GLY A 26 -1.02 -7.51 -5.86
N GLY A 27 -1.31 -8.76 -5.48
CA GLY A 27 -2.61 -9.19 -4.97
C GLY A 27 -3.75 -9.16 -6.00
N SER A 28 -4.98 -9.15 -5.51
CA SER A 28 -6.20 -9.23 -6.33
C SER A 28 -6.72 -7.85 -6.72
N LEU A 29 -7.55 -7.81 -7.77
CA LEU A 29 -8.28 -6.60 -8.13
C LEU A 29 -9.22 -6.19 -6.99
N ALA A 30 -9.30 -4.90 -6.73
CA ALA A 30 -10.19 -4.30 -5.75
C ALA A 30 -11.02 -3.19 -6.39
N VAL A 31 -12.09 -2.81 -5.71
CA VAL A 31 -12.93 -1.66 -6.08
C VAL A 31 -12.93 -0.63 -4.96
N ILE A 32 -13.06 0.65 -5.32
CA ILE A 32 -12.94 1.74 -4.35
C ILE A 32 -13.95 1.66 -3.21
N SER A 33 -15.12 1.04 -3.41
CA SER A 33 -16.11 0.83 -2.35
C SER A 33 -15.63 -0.09 -1.22
N GLN A 34 -14.64 -0.95 -1.48
CA GLN A 34 -13.98 -1.77 -0.46
C GLN A 34 -12.98 -0.97 0.38
N TYR A 35 -12.37 0.07 -0.20
CA TYR A 35 -11.35 0.91 0.42
C TYR A 35 -11.63 2.40 0.19
N PRO A 36 -12.77 2.93 0.67
CA PRO A 36 -13.27 4.27 0.30
C PRO A 36 -12.39 5.42 0.78
N SER A 37 -11.48 5.16 1.71
CA SER A 37 -10.47 6.10 2.22
C SER A 37 -9.20 6.16 1.38
N VAL A 38 -8.99 5.25 0.43
CA VAL A 38 -7.79 5.27 -0.43
C VAL A 38 -7.90 6.43 -1.43
N ALA A 39 -6.83 7.21 -1.54
CA ALA A 39 -6.71 8.32 -2.47
C ALA A 39 -5.47 8.16 -3.35
N GLY A 40 -5.61 8.36 -4.65
CA GLY A 40 -4.47 8.46 -5.56
C GLY A 40 -3.83 9.84 -5.42
N LEU A 41 -2.53 9.90 -5.11
CA LEU A 41 -1.80 11.15 -5.09
C LEU A 41 -1.14 11.36 -6.46
N LEU A 42 -1.66 12.37 -7.17
CA LEU A 42 -1.22 12.71 -8.51
C LEU A 42 -0.17 13.83 -8.43
N TYR A 43 0.91 13.67 -9.18
CA TYR A 43 2.04 14.58 -9.20
C TYR A 43 2.25 15.16 -10.59
N SER A 44 2.67 16.43 -10.64
CA SER A 44 3.13 17.11 -11.86
C SER A 44 4.24 18.10 -11.53
N THR A 45 5.35 18.05 -12.27
CA THR A 45 6.48 18.99 -12.11
C THR A 45 6.12 20.41 -12.53
N LYS A 46 5.28 20.55 -13.57
CA LYS A 46 4.85 21.82 -14.19
C LYS A 46 3.41 22.21 -13.87
N ALA A 47 2.71 21.40 -13.07
CA ALA A 47 1.30 21.56 -12.75
C ALA A 47 0.34 21.54 -13.97
N ASP A 48 0.71 20.81 -15.02
CA ASP A 48 -0.02 20.68 -16.29
C ASP A 48 -0.58 19.26 -16.52
N ASN A 49 0.24 18.23 -16.35
CA ASN A 49 -0.10 16.83 -16.53
C ASN A 49 0.16 16.05 -15.24
N PHE A 50 -0.92 15.71 -14.53
CA PHE A 50 -0.87 15.02 -13.24
C PHE A 50 -1.08 13.52 -13.42
N ASN A 51 -0.14 12.72 -12.90
CA ASN A 51 -0.22 11.26 -12.91
C ASN A 51 -0.02 10.71 -11.51
N GLN A 52 -0.64 9.57 -11.19
CA GLN A 52 -0.46 8.90 -9.92
C GLN A 52 1.04 8.69 -9.68
N ALA A 53 1.52 9.07 -8.51
CA ALA A 53 2.91 8.93 -8.09
C ALA A 53 3.01 8.23 -6.74
N CYS A 54 2.14 8.61 -5.81
CA CYS A 54 1.99 7.98 -4.50
C CYS A 54 0.53 7.68 -4.20
N VAL A 55 0.28 7.12 -3.04
CA VAL A 55 -1.06 6.87 -2.50
C VAL A 55 -1.19 7.59 -1.15
N GLY A 56 -2.42 7.88 -0.78
CA GLY A 56 -2.74 8.44 0.53
C GLY A 56 -4.01 7.82 1.10
N THR A 57 -4.24 8.11 2.36
CA THR A 57 -5.41 7.68 3.12
C THR A 57 -6.15 8.87 3.67
N ILE A 58 -7.41 9.05 3.26
CA ILE A 58 -8.32 10.06 3.77
C ILE A 58 -8.64 9.74 5.23
N VAL A 59 -8.33 10.66 6.15
CA VAL A 59 -8.57 10.50 7.60
C VAL A 59 -9.57 11.52 8.15
N THR A 60 -9.80 12.62 7.44
CA THR A 60 -10.91 13.56 7.68
C THR A 60 -11.53 13.97 6.35
N THR A 61 -12.55 14.82 6.37
CA THR A 61 -13.14 15.35 5.13
C THR A 61 -12.21 16.30 4.35
N LYS A 62 -11.06 16.68 4.92
CA LYS A 62 -10.07 17.57 4.26
C LYS A 62 -8.62 17.11 4.36
N SER A 63 -8.32 16.06 5.12
CA SER A 63 -6.96 15.63 5.42
C SER A 63 -6.68 14.22 4.90
N ILE A 64 -5.53 14.08 4.24
CA ILE A 64 -5.00 12.82 3.73
C ILE A 64 -3.65 12.55 4.38
N LEU A 65 -3.45 11.34 4.91
CA LEU A 65 -2.14 10.84 5.33
C LEU A 65 -1.41 10.20 4.15
N THR A 66 -0.10 10.39 4.07
CA THR A 66 0.78 9.71 3.13
C THR A 66 2.19 9.59 3.72
N ALA A 67 3.11 8.97 3.00
CA ALA A 67 4.52 8.94 3.36
C ALA A 67 5.15 10.33 3.15
N ALA A 68 5.98 10.79 4.08
CA ALA A 68 6.67 12.08 3.95
C ALA A 68 7.59 12.11 2.74
N HIS A 69 8.29 11.01 2.43
CA HIS A 69 9.21 10.93 1.30
C HIS A 69 8.52 11.18 -0.05
N CYS A 70 7.21 10.96 -0.15
CA CYS A 70 6.46 11.27 -1.37
C CYS A 70 6.50 12.77 -1.70
N VAL A 71 6.46 13.63 -0.67
CA VAL A 71 6.22 15.08 -0.80
C VAL A 71 7.37 15.92 -0.25
N TYR A 72 8.45 15.28 0.18
CA TYR A 72 9.60 15.94 0.80
C TYR A 72 10.29 16.91 -0.15
N GLY A 73 10.44 18.16 0.28
CA GLY A 73 11.06 19.22 -0.51
C GLY A 73 10.19 19.78 -1.63
N ASP A 74 8.90 19.44 -1.66
CA ASP A 74 7.97 19.85 -2.71
C ASP A 74 6.90 20.82 -2.23
N THR A 75 6.08 21.30 -3.17
CA THR A 75 5.05 22.32 -2.95
C THR A 75 3.65 21.78 -3.27
N ALA A 76 2.66 22.18 -2.49
CA ALA A 76 1.31 21.60 -2.56
C ALA A 76 0.65 21.74 -3.95
N TYR A 77 0.95 22.81 -4.69
CA TYR A 77 0.35 23.05 -6.01
C TYR A 77 0.75 22.00 -7.07
N ARG A 78 1.84 21.25 -6.86
CA ARG A 78 2.28 20.15 -7.72
C ARG A 78 1.59 18.82 -7.42
N TRP A 79 0.77 18.79 -6.39
CA TRP A 79 0.04 17.60 -5.96
C TRP A 79 -1.47 17.78 -6.12
N ARG A 80 -2.15 16.69 -6.48
CA ARG A 80 -3.60 16.56 -6.45
C ARG A 80 -3.97 15.26 -5.76
N ALA A 81 -5.15 15.23 -5.16
CA ALA A 81 -5.73 13.99 -4.64
C ALA A 81 -6.89 13.56 -5.54
N ARG A 82 -6.82 12.35 -6.10
CA ARG A 82 -8.00 11.70 -6.66
C ARG A 82 -8.66 10.81 -5.62
N VAL A 83 -9.95 11.00 -5.43
CA VAL A 83 -10.76 10.23 -4.48
C VAL A 83 -11.97 9.60 -5.19
N GLY A 84 -12.47 8.49 -4.65
CA GLY A 84 -13.68 7.83 -5.16
C GLY A 84 -13.52 7.15 -6.53
N SER A 85 -12.29 6.78 -6.93
CA SER A 85 -12.04 6.04 -8.17
C SER A 85 -11.37 4.70 -7.88
N SER A 86 -11.74 3.66 -8.64
CA SER A 86 -10.96 2.41 -8.70
C SER A 86 -9.79 2.54 -9.70
N TRP A 87 -9.62 3.68 -10.36
CA TRP A 87 -8.65 3.90 -11.41
C TRP A 87 -7.62 4.99 -11.03
N ALA A 88 -6.33 4.69 -11.25
CA ALA A 88 -5.21 5.52 -10.80
C ALA A 88 -5.14 6.86 -11.53
N ASN A 89 -5.37 6.88 -12.85
CA ASN A 89 -5.22 8.04 -13.74
C ASN A 89 -6.53 8.45 -14.45
N SER A 90 -7.64 7.73 -14.25
CA SER A 90 -9.00 8.15 -14.62
C SER A 90 -10.06 8.10 -13.49
N GLY A 91 -11.26 8.62 -13.76
CA GLY A 91 -12.44 8.53 -12.88
C GLY A 91 -12.38 9.36 -11.59
N GLY A 92 -13.37 9.15 -10.70
CA GLY A 92 -13.49 9.81 -9.40
C GLY A 92 -13.57 11.34 -9.49
N THR A 93 -13.13 12.00 -8.41
CA THR A 93 -12.97 13.46 -8.37
C THR A 93 -11.54 13.84 -8.01
N VAL A 94 -11.02 14.89 -8.65
CA VAL A 94 -9.65 15.38 -8.44
C VAL A 94 -9.70 16.68 -7.66
N HIS A 95 -8.99 16.72 -6.55
CA HIS A 95 -8.95 17.85 -5.63
C HIS A 95 -7.57 18.49 -5.62
N ALA A 96 -7.54 19.82 -5.65
CA ALA A 96 -6.34 20.57 -5.34
C ALA A 96 -5.93 20.36 -3.88
N LEU A 97 -4.63 20.44 -3.63
CA LEU A 97 -4.05 20.43 -2.29
C LEU A 97 -3.39 21.80 -2.05
N ASN A 98 -3.59 22.35 -0.85
CA ASN A 98 -3.09 23.68 -0.51
C ASN A 98 -2.06 23.67 0.63
N SER A 99 -1.84 22.53 1.28
CA SER A 99 -0.87 22.39 2.36
C SER A 99 -0.25 21.00 2.37
N ILE A 100 1.07 20.98 2.62
CA ILE A 100 1.86 19.80 2.94
C ILE A 100 2.41 20.04 4.35
N LEU A 101 2.13 19.11 5.27
CA LEU A 101 2.69 19.12 6.61
C LEU A 101 3.45 17.81 6.83
N ILE A 102 4.77 17.89 6.79
CA ILE A 102 5.66 16.75 7.05
C ILE A 102 5.90 16.67 8.56
N HIS A 103 5.95 15.45 9.11
CA HIS A 103 6.30 15.28 10.52
C HIS A 103 7.67 15.91 10.81
N PRO A 104 7.82 16.76 11.83
CA PRO A 104 9.05 17.54 12.05
C PRO A 104 10.28 16.67 12.35
N SER A 105 10.06 15.46 12.85
CA SER A 105 11.12 14.47 13.10
C SER A 105 11.43 13.55 11.92
N PHE A 106 10.82 13.76 10.74
CA PHE A 106 11.10 12.96 9.55
C PHE A 106 12.58 13.05 9.16
N LYS A 107 13.20 11.88 8.91
CA LYS A 107 14.58 11.78 8.47
C LYS A 107 14.65 11.01 7.16
N ILE A 108 14.93 11.71 6.05
CA ILE A 108 15.02 11.10 4.72
C ILE A 108 16.09 9.99 4.63
N THR A 109 17.13 10.06 5.46
CA THR A 109 18.23 9.07 5.47
C THR A 109 17.86 7.74 6.12
N SER A 110 16.97 7.76 7.13
CA SER A 110 16.55 6.56 7.86
C SER A 110 15.10 6.17 7.61
N MET A 111 14.34 7.03 6.92
CA MET A 111 12.87 6.96 6.77
C MET A 111 12.13 6.86 8.10
N ASP A 112 12.72 7.33 9.21
CA ASP A 112 12.02 7.39 10.50
C ASP A 112 11.06 8.58 10.50
N TYR A 113 9.89 8.42 11.12
CA TYR A 113 8.76 9.36 11.04
C TYR A 113 8.33 9.69 9.60
N ASP A 114 8.32 8.70 8.70
CA ASP A 114 7.93 8.88 7.31
C ASP A 114 6.40 9.01 7.15
N ILE A 115 5.89 10.17 7.54
CA ILE A 115 4.48 10.53 7.45
C ILE A 115 4.30 12.03 7.16
N ALA A 116 3.32 12.34 6.32
CA ALA A 116 2.86 13.69 6.05
C ALA A 116 1.32 13.77 6.02
N ILE A 117 0.80 14.95 6.34
CA ILE A 117 -0.61 15.33 6.17
C ILE A 117 -0.72 16.28 4.97
N LEU A 118 -1.58 15.93 4.02
CA LEU A 118 -1.96 16.79 2.91
C LEU A 118 -3.36 17.34 3.16
N LYS A 119 -3.55 18.65 2.99
CA LYS A 119 -4.85 19.29 3.17
C LYS A 119 -5.44 19.75 1.85
N SER A 120 -6.74 19.51 1.69
CA SER A 120 -7.55 20.08 0.62
C SER A 120 -8.27 21.34 1.12
N PRO A 121 -8.37 22.41 0.30
CA PRO A 121 -9.15 23.58 0.66
C PRO A 121 -10.66 23.28 0.76
N VAL A 122 -11.12 22.29 -0.01
CA VAL A 122 -12.53 21.86 -0.10
C VAL A 122 -12.74 20.50 0.56
N VAL A 123 -13.99 20.19 0.91
CA VAL A 123 -14.32 18.88 1.48
C VAL A 123 -14.33 17.81 0.39
N PHE A 124 -13.82 16.63 0.73
CA PHE A 124 -14.00 15.43 -0.08
C PHE A 124 -15.46 14.94 0.06
N SER A 125 -16.20 14.94 -1.05
CA SER A 125 -17.58 14.46 -1.09
C SER A 125 -17.64 12.95 -1.38
N ASN A 126 -18.67 12.26 -0.86
CA ASN A 126 -18.94 10.84 -1.12
C ASN A 126 -17.77 9.89 -0.79
N ILE A 127 -16.98 10.25 0.23
CA ILE A 127 -15.91 9.40 0.77
C ILE A 127 -16.23 8.96 2.19
N LYS A 128 -15.56 7.90 2.65
CA LYS A 128 -15.59 7.45 4.05
C LYS A 128 -14.16 7.51 4.58
N PRO A 129 -13.83 8.46 5.47
CA PRO A 129 -12.50 8.52 6.07
C PRO A 129 -12.17 7.24 6.86
N ALA A 130 -10.90 6.89 6.91
CA ALA A 130 -10.42 5.76 7.69
C ALA A 130 -10.40 6.11 9.19
N SER A 131 -10.81 5.16 10.03
CA SER A 131 -10.47 5.19 11.45
C SER A 131 -8.98 4.89 11.60
N ILE A 132 -8.27 5.68 12.40
CA ILE A 132 -6.85 5.47 12.68
C ILE A 132 -6.65 4.66 13.97
N ALA A 133 -5.59 3.88 14.03
CA ALA A 133 -5.18 3.21 15.25
C ALA A 133 -4.94 4.25 16.37
N GLY A 134 -5.55 4.03 17.53
CA GLY A 134 -5.31 4.85 18.72
C GLY A 134 -3.89 4.66 19.28
N ALA A 135 -3.44 5.56 20.16
CA ALA A 135 -2.12 5.47 20.77
C ALA A 135 -1.89 4.16 21.56
N ASN A 136 -2.96 3.60 22.12
CA ASN A 136 -2.96 2.33 22.86
C ASN A 136 -3.28 1.11 21.99
N TYR A 137 -3.38 1.28 20.66
CA TYR A 137 -3.65 0.17 19.75
C TYR A 137 -2.43 -0.74 19.69
N ASN A 138 -2.53 -1.89 20.35
CA ASN A 138 -1.54 -2.93 20.27
C ASN A 138 -1.87 -3.87 19.11
N LEU A 139 -0.96 -3.96 18.13
CA LEU A 139 -1.09 -4.85 16.99
C LEU A 139 -0.12 -6.02 17.18
N PRO A 140 -0.62 -7.22 17.52
CA PRO A 140 0.22 -8.39 17.70
C PRO A 140 0.96 -8.80 16.42
N ASP A 141 1.90 -9.71 16.58
CA ASP A 141 2.56 -10.39 15.47
C ASP A 141 1.59 -11.35 14.77
N ASN A 142 1.89 -11.69 13.52
CA ASN A 142 1.15 -12.65 12.70
C ASN A 142 -0.34 -12.31 12.48
N GLN A 143 -0.71 -11.04 12.63
CA GLN A 143 -2.06 -10.56 12.33
C GLN A 143 -2.22 -10.28 10.84
N VAL A 144 -3.37 -10.67 10.30
CA VAL A 144 -3.71 -10.43 8.90
C VAL A 144 -3.97 -8.95 8.69
N VAL A 145 -3.28 -8.36 7.73
CA VAL A 145 -3.44 -6.95 7.33
C VAL A 145 -3.65 -6.83 5.84
N TRP A 146 -4.30 -5.74 5.44
CA TRP A 146 -4.64 -5.45 4.06
C TRP A 146 -4.06 -4.12 3.63
N SER A 147 -3.43 -4.09 2.46
CA SER A 147 -2.99 -2.85 1.83
C SER A 147 -3.64 -2.71 0.47
N ALA A 148 -3.95 -1.49 0.04
CA ALA A 148 -4.62 -1.23 -1.22
C ALA A 148 -4.01 0.00 -1.91
N GLY A 149 -3.82 -0.10 -3.23
CA GLY A 149 -3.17 0.91 -4.04
C GLY A 149 -3.04 0.52 -5.51
N TRP A 150 -2.17 1.25 -6.21
CA TRP A 150 -1.98 1.16 -7.67
C TRP A 150 -0.52 0.92 -8.07
N GLY A 151 0.32 0.48 -7.14
CA GLY A 151 1.72 0.19 -7.41
C GLY A 151 1.92 -0.98 -8.38
N ALA A 152 3.16 -1.17 -8.77
CA ALA A 152 3.57 -2.25 -9.66
C ALA A 152 3.22 -3.61 -9.03
N PRO A 153 2.63 -4.54 -9.78
CA PRO A 153 2.28 -5.84 -9.20
C PRO A 153 3.55 -6.64 -8.90
N VAL A 154 4.55 -6.59 -9.76
CA VAL A 154 5.87 -7.21 -9.54
C VAL A 154 6.95 -6.14 -9.60
N ALA A 155 8.08 -6.40 -8.95
CA ALA A 155 9.24 -5.51 -9.02
C ALA A 155 9.65 -5.27 -10.49
N GLY A 156 9.77 -4.00 -10.86
CA GLY A 156 10.18 -3.59 -12.22
C GLY A 156 9.06 -3.59 -13.27
N ALA A 157 7.84 -4.00 -12.92
CA ALA A 157 6.69 -3.83 -13.82
C ALA A 157 6.12 -2.41 -13.78
N ALA A 158 5.27 -2.11 -14.77
CA ALA A 158 4.47 -0.91 -14.75
C ALA A 158 3.43 -0.95 -13.61
N LYS A 159 3.11 0.24 -13.10
CA LYS A 159 2.02 0.46 -12.13
C LYS A 159 0.67 0.07 -12.73
N THR A 160 -0.27 -0.30 -11.88
CA THR A 160 -1.58 -0.77 -12.33
C THR A 160 -2.58 0.35 -12.40
N GLU A 161 -3.33 0.43 -13.51
CA GLU A 161 -4.39 1.44 -13.62
C GLU A 161 -5.59 1.08 -12.73
N GLN A 162 -5.94 -0.20 -12.59
CA GLN A 162 -7.00 -0.65 -11.69
C GLN A 162 -6.48 -0.86 -10.26
N LEU A 163 -7.27 -0.46 -9.26
CA LEU A 163 -6.99 -0.64 -7.84
C LEU A 163 -6.78 -2.12 -7.52
N ARG A 164 -5.77 -2.38 -6.69
CA ARG A 164 -5.47 -3.70 -6.17
C ARG A 164 -5.38 -3.68 -4.66
N HIS A 165 -5.52 -4.85 -4.07
CA HIS A 165 -5.26 -5.05 -2.66
C HIS A 165 -4.44 -6.31 -2.41
N ILE A 166 -3.63 -6.27 -1.36
CA ILE A 166 -2.80 -7.37 -0.92
C ILE A 166 -3.15 -7.73 0.52
N GLN A 167 -3.13 -9.02 0.80
CA GLN A 167 -3.14 -9.54 2.16
C GLN A 167 -1.72 -9.89 2.57
N ALA A 168 -1.27 -9.35 3.70
CA ALA A 168 0.00 -9.68 4.33
C ALA A 168 -0.22 -10.01 5.81
N SER A 169 0.86 -10.37 6.51
CA SER A 169 0.84 -10.57 7.96
C SER A 169 1.83 -9.62 8.63
N THR A 170 1.49 -9.16 9.84
CA THR A 170 2.42 -8.40 10.68
C THR A 170 3.60 -9.26 11.10
N ILE A 171 4.79 -8.66 11.09
CA ILE A 171 6.04 -9.34 11.44
C ILE A 171 6.54 -8.81 12.78
N ASN A 172 7.06 -9.72 13.59
CA ASN A 172 7.72 -9.40 14.84
C ASN A 172 8.79 -8.32 14.67
N GLN A 173 8.73 -7.29 15.51
CA GLN A 173 9.61 -6.12 15.44
C GLN A 173 11.09 -6.49 15.49
N TYR A 174 11.49 -7.36 16.42
CA TYR A 174 12.88 -7.79 16.58
C TYR A 174 13.36 -8.58 15.38
N THR A 175 12.51 -9.48 14.86
CA THR A 175 12.83 -10.24 13.64
C THR A 175 13.05 -9.31 12.45
N CYS A 176 12.18 -8.32 12.27
CA CYS A 176 12.32 -7.36 11.18
C CYS A 176 13.60 -6.51 11.32
N ALA A 177 13.83 -5.94 12.51
CA ALA A 177 15.00 -5.13 12.79
C ALA A 177 16.30 -5.91 12.64
N ALA A 178 16.37 -7.16 13.11
CA ALA A 178 17.55 -8.00 12.97
C ALA A 178 17.89 -8.29 11.50
N ARG A 179 16.89 -8.56 10.66
CA ARG A 179 17.11 -8.82 9.23
C ARG A 179 17.65 -7.59 8.50
N TYR A 180 17.07 -6.43 8.75
CA TYR A 180 17.53 -5.17 8.16
C TYR A 180 18.87 -4.69 8.73
N GLY A 181 19.16 -5.02 9.99
CA GLY A 181 20.42 -4.69 10.65
C GLY A 181 21.65 -5.29 9.99
N ILE A 182 21.50 -6.41 9.26
CA ILE A 182 22.59 -7.03 8.47
C ILE A 182 23.18 -6.05 7.44
N PHE A 183 22.38 -5.09 6.95
CA PHE A 183 22.80 -4.07 6.00
C PHE A 183 22.99 -2.68 6.63
N GLY A 184 23.00 -2.60 7.97
CA GLY A 184 23.12 -1.33 8.69
C GLY A 184 21.84 -0.47 8.71
N ALA A 185 20.72 -0.99 8.23
CA ALA A 185 19.42 -0.30 8.32
C ALA A 185 18.81 -0.50 9.71
N ASN A 186 18.18 0.55 10.26
CA ASN A 186 17.56 0.51 11.58
C ASN A 186 16.04 0.62 11.48
N VAL A 187 15.34 -0.46 11.84
CA VAL A 187 13.86 -0.47 11.92
C VAL A 187 13.44 -0.07 13.33
N THR A 188 12.99 1.18 13.48
CA THR A 188 12.64 1.77 14.78
C THR A 188 11.28 1.27 15.29
N ALA A 189 10.96 1.58 16.55
CA ALA A 189 9.65 1.31 17.13
C ALA A 189 8.50 2.10 16.44
N ASN A 190 8.82 3.15 15.68
CA ASN A 190 7.86 3.91 14.88
C ASN A 190 7.52 3.24 13.55
N MET A 191 8.11 2.07 13.28
CA MET A 191 7.87 1.30 12.07
C MET A 191 7.10 0.01 12.37
N LEU A 192 6.41 -0.50 11.36
CA LEU A 192 5.62 -1.72 11.35
C LEU A 192 6.03 -2.53 10.12
N CYS A 193 6.41 -3.79 10.31
CA CYS A 193 6.77 -4.65 9.20
C CYS A 193 5.64 -5.58 8.81
N THR A 194 5.42 -5.73 7.51
CA THR A 194 4.39 -6.60 6.95
C THR A 194 4.93 -7.40 5.79
N GLY A 195 4.54 -8.66 5.69
CA GLY A 195 4.93 -9.49 4.55
C GLY A 195 4.66 -10.97 4.79
N TRP A 196 5.05 -11.79 3.83
CA TRP A 196 5.01 -13.24 3.91
C TRP A 196 6.43 -13.77 3.99
N LEU A 197 6.97 -13.89 5.21
CA LEU A 197 8.32 -14.43 5.37
C LEU A 197 8.39 -15.88 4.89
N THR A 198 9.58 -16.31 4.46
CA THR A 198 9.90 -17.64 3.90
C THR A 198 9.33 -17.93 2.51
N ILE A 199 8.13 -17.45 2.21
CA ILE A 199 7.48 -17.65 0.91
C ILE A 199 7.69 -16.44 -0.02
N GLY A 200 7.64 -15.23 0.53
CA GLY A 200 7.61 -14.00 -0.24
C GLY A 200 6.32 -13.85 -1.05
N GLY A 201 6.39 -13.11 -2.16
CA GLY A 201 5.31 -13.01 -3.14
C GLY A 201 4.17 -12.05 -2.76
N ARG A 202 4.16 -11.46 -1.56
CA ARG A 202 3.12 -10.50 -1.12
C ARG A 202 3.70 -9.33 -0.37
N ASP A 203 3.61 -8.14 -0.96
CA ASP A 203 4.17 -6.89 -0.44
C ASP A 203 3.67 -5.68 -1.24
N GLN A 204 3.86 -4.48 -0.69
CA GLN A 204 3.73 -3.23 -1.43
C GLN A 204 4.92 -3.05 -2.37
N CYS A 205 4.74 -2.36 -3.50
CA CYS A 205 5.81 -2.19 -4.48
C CYS A 205 5.90 -0.78 -5.09
N GLN A 206 6.63 -0.61 -6.19
CA GLN A 206 6.87 0.72 -6.76
C GLN A 206 5.54 1.43 -7.07
N GLY A 207 5.34 2.62 -6.51
CA GLY A 207 4.09 3.39 -6.65
C GLY A 207 3.05 3.17 -5.56
N ASP A 208 3.30 2.25 -4.62
CA ASP A 208 2.48 2.03 -3.41
C ASP A 208 2.99 2.82 -2.19
N SER A 209 3.98 3.70 -2.36
CA SER A 209 4.42 4.61 -1.31
C SER A 209 3.25 5.42 -0.77
N GLY A 210 3.06 5.39 0.54
CA GLY A 210 1.94 6.02 1.22
C GLY A 210 0.64 5.20 1.26
N ASN A 211 0.62 3.97 0.73
CA ASN A 211 -0.54 3.08 0.84
C ASN A 211 -0.94 2.86 2.30
N PRO A 212 -2.25 2.74 2.59
CA PRO A 212 -2.69 2.29 3.88
C PRO A 212 -2.31 0.83 4.14
N VAL A 213 -2.09 0.53 5.41
CA VAL A 213 -2.11 -0.83 5.96
C VAL A 213 -3.26 -0.89 6.97
N TYR A 214 -4.24 -1.74 6.70
CA TYR A 214 -5.45 -1.91 7.50
C TYR A 214 -5.41 -3.20 8.32
N HIS A 215 -5.78 -3.12 9.58
CA HIS A 215 -6.13 -4.25 10.43
C HIS A 215 -7.58 -4.07 10.88
N ASN A 216 -8.49 -4.99 10.52
CA ASN A 216 -9.92 -4.89 10.84
C ASN A 216 -10.54 -3.52 10.50
N SER A 217 -10.26 -3.02 9.29
CA SER A 217 -10.69 -1.70 8.79
C SER A 217 -10.14 -0.48 9.55
N VAL A 218 -9.19 -0.67 10.47
CA VAL A 218 -8.45 0.41 11.15
C VAL A 218 -7.10 0.60 10.47
N LEU A 219 -6.75 1.85 10.16
CA LEU A 219 -5.45 2.22 9.62
C LEU A 219 -4.37 2.06 10.69
N VAL A 220 -3.51 1.05 10.52
CA VAL A 220 -2.40 0.72 11.43
C VAL A 220 -1.03 1.09 10.88
N GLY A 221 -0.91 1.28 9.57
CA GLY A 221 0.35 1.69 8.95
C GLY A 221 0.20 2.49 7.66
N ILE A 222 1.30 3.16 7.28
CA ILE A 222 1.48 3.85 5.99
C ILE A 222 2.74 3.29 5.33
N SER A 223 2.59 2.70 4.14
CA SER A 223 3.69 2.11 3.38
C SER A 223 4.82 3.12 3.14
N SER A 224 6.07 2.71 3.39
CA SER A 224 7.21 3.62 3.43
C SER A 224 8.38 3.10 2.59
N TRP A 225 9.03 2.00 2.99
CA TRP A 225 10.21 1.48 2.31
C TRP A 225 10.33 -0.04 2.45
N GLY A 226 11.25 -0.66 1.70
CA GLY A 226 11.49 -2.09 1.71
C GLY A 226 12.74 -2.46 0.92
N TYR A 227 13.24 -3.69 1.07
CA TYR A 227 14.33 -4.19 0.24
C TYR A 227 13.73 -4.97 -0.94
N GLY A 228 13.59 -4.28 -2.07
CA GLY A 228 12.75 -4.77 -3.16
C GLY A 228 11.29 -4.88 -2.73
N CYS A 229 10.53 -5.65 -3.49
CA CYS A 229 9.14 -5.97 -3.15
C CYS A 229 8.99 -7.48 -3.05
N ALA A 230 8.11 -7.93 -2.15
CA ALA A 230 7.67 -9.32 -2.06
C ALA A 230 8.80 -10.29 -1.74
N ASN A 231 9.79 -9.78 -1.00
CA ASN A 231 10.97 -10.52 -0.63
C ASN A 231 10.65 -11.49 0.52
N ALA A 232 11.08 -12.75 0.39
CA ALA A 232 10.84 -13.79 1.40
C ALA A 232 11.66 -13.56 2.71
N ILE A 233 12.71 -12.74 2.63
CA ILE A 233 13.60 -12.43 3.74
C ILE A 233 13.28 -11.03 4.29
N TYR A 234 13.11 -10.03 3.44
CA TYR A 234 12.96 -8.63 3.88
C TYR A 234 11.50 -8.16 3.74
N PRO A 235 10.72 -8.08 4.83
CA PRO A 235 9.34 -7.63 4.76
C PRO A 235 9.27 -6.13 4.45
N GLY A 236 8.18 -5.68 3.83
CA GLY A 236 7.90 -4.26 3.67
C GLY A 236 7.80 -3.54 5.01
N VAL A 237 8.28 -2.30 5.05
CA VAL A 237 8.32 -1.45 6.23
C VAL A 237 7.37 -0.27 6.03
N SER A 238 6.45 -0.12 6.97
CA SER A 238 5.47 0.94 7.03
C SER A 238 5.68 1.80 8.28
N THR A 239 5.28 3.06 8.24
CA THR A 239 5.16 3.90 9.44
C THR A 239 4.03 3.35 10.32
N ARG A 240 4.27 3.16 11.63
CA ARG A 240 3.33 2.63 12.62
C ARG A 240 2.42 3.75 13.16
N ILE A 241 1.14 3.72 12.79
CA ILE A 241 0.20 4.81 13.11
C ILE A 241 0.02 5.03 14.62
N SER A 242 -0.09 3.96 15.42
CA SER A 242 -0.32 4.09 16.86
C SER A 242 0.78 4.88 17.60
N ARG A 243 2.00 4.94 17.05
CA ARG A 243 3.09 5.73 17.62
C ARG A 243 2.97 7.22 17.32
N LEU A 244 2.29 7.57 16.24
CA LEU A 244 2.17 8.93 15.73
C LEU A 244 0.74 9.49 15.84
N THR A 245 -0.19 8.74 16.45
CA THR A 245 -1.57 9.18 16.67
C THR A 245 -1.68 10.56 17.31
N PRO A 246 -0.91 10.92 18.36
CA PRO A 246 -1.01 12.26 18.96
C PRO A 246 -0.68 13.37 17.96
N TRP A 247 0.34 13.17 17.13
CA TRP A 247 0.70 14.14 16.08
C TRP A 247 -0.38 14.22 15.00
N ILE A 248 -0.95 13.09 14.58
CA ILE A 248 -2.04 13.06 13.59
C ILE A 248 -3.25 13.82 14.13
N GLN A 249 -3.67 13.54 15.37
CA GLN A 249 -4.84 14.18 15.99
C GLN A 249 -4.67 15.68 16.19
N ALA A 250 -3.45 16.15 16.46
CA ALA A 250 -3.19 17.57 16.64
C ALA A 250 -3.21 18.36 15.32
N ASN A 251 -3.10 17.70 14.17
CA ASN A 251 -2.81 18.37 12.90
C ASN A 251 -3.79 18.08 11.75
N ALA A 252 -4.56 16.98 11.81
CA ALA A 252 -5.45 16.52 10.74
C ALA A 252 -6.92 16.92 10.92
#